data_AF-B7FLB4-F1
#
_entry.id   AF-B7FLB4-F1
#
_cell.length_a   1.000
_cell.length_b   1.000
_cell.length_c   1.000
_cell.angle_alpha   90.00
_cell.angle_beta   90.00
_cell.angle_gamma   90.00
#
_symmetry.space_group_name_H-M   'P 1'
#
loop_
_entity.id
_entity.type
_entity.pdbx_description
1 polymer ?
#
loop_
_entity_poly.entity_id
_entity_poly.type
_entity_poly.pdbx_seq_one_letter_code
_entity_poly.pdbx_strand_id
1 'polypeptide(L)'
;MAGKVLVAVSEHINRLVAARLQFDVMGVETVLVARTDAVAANLIQSNIDTRDHQFILGVTNPSLKGKSLATVMAQGFASGKSGAELQALEDQWLSNAQLKTFSEAVTDAIKSQNVNEDEKRRKLNEWMHFSSYEKCLSIEEGREISERLGVRNLFWDWDLPRTREGFYRFKGSVTAAIVRGCAFAPHADLIWMETGSPNVVECTQFSEGMRSKYPQMLLGYNLSPSFNWDASGMSDIEMRDFIPKIAQLGYVWQFITVGGLHSNALITSTFARDFANRGMLAYVERIQREERNNGVDTLAHQKWAGANYYDRYLKTIQGGVASTAAMGKGVTEDQFKETWTRPGTVGIDRDNGSMVVAKARM
;
A
#
# COMPACT_ATOMS: atom_id res chain seq x y z
N MET A 1 0.39 5.76 -6.76
CA MET A 1 0.23 5.69 -8.24
C MET A 1 -1.25 5.77 -8.57
N ALA A 2 -1.64 6.67 -9.49
CA ALA A 2 -2.99 6.72 -10.03
C ALA A 2 -3.17 5.61 -11.10
N GLY A 3 -4.43 5.30 -11.46
CA GLY A 3 -4.72 4.36 -12.54
C GLY A 3 -4.54 2.89 -12.18
N LYS A 4 -4.80 2.49 -10.93
CA LYS A 4 -4.72 1.08 -10.52
C LYS A 4 -5.81 0.26 -11.24
N VAL A 5 -5.39 -0.80 -11.92
CA VAL A 5 -6.25 -1.78 -12.59
C VAL A 5 -6.25 -3.07 -11.79
N LEU A 6 -7.40 -3.46 -11.27
CA LEU A 6 -7.57 -4.72 -10.56
C LEU A 6 -7.76 -5.87 -11.54
N VAL A 7 -7.41 -7.08 -11.11
CA VAL A 7 -7.89 -8.32 -11.71
C VAL A 7 -9.17 -8.79 -11.02
N ALA A 8 -9.89 -9.71 -11.66
CA ALA A 8 -11.05 -10.36 -11.05
C ALA A 8 -10.68 -11.09 -9.75
N VAL A 9 -11.61 -11.17 -8.79
CA VAL A 9 -11.36 -11.85 -7.50
C VAL A 9 -10.84 -13.29 -7.70
N SER A 10 -11.50 -14.07 -8.57
CA SER A 10 -11.11 -15.43 -8.93
C SER A 10 -9.68 -15.54 -9.47
N GLU A 11 -9.24 -14.59 -10.29
CA GLU A 11 -7.87 -14.59 -10.80
C GLU A 11 -6.84 -14.42 -9.67
N HIS A 12 -7.10 -13.50 -8.73
CA HIS A 12 -6.20 -13.31 -7.61
C HIS A 12 -6.18 -14.52 -6.66
N ILE A 13 -7.33 -15.18 -6.45
CA ILE A 13 -7.39 -16.45 -5.70
C ILE A 13 -6.51 -17.52 -6.38
N ASN A 14 -6.59 -17.65 -7.72
CA ASN A 14 -5.74 -18.62 -8.44
C ASN A 14 -4.25 -18.35 -8.23
N ARG A 15 -3.82 -17.07 -8.14
CA ARG A 15 -2.42 -16.72 -7.82
C ARG A 15 -2.03 -17.16 -6.43
N LEU A 16 -2.91 -16.98 -5.43
CA LEU A 16 -2.66 -17.43 -4.05
C LEU A 16 -2.56 -18.96 -3.96
N VAL A 17 -3.49 -19.67 -4.61
CA VAL A 17 -3.48 -21.15 -4.66
C VAL A 17 -2.23 -21.66 -5.37
N ALA A 18 -1.82 -21.04 -6.49
CA ALA A 18 -0.59 -21.41 -7.19
C ALA A 18 0.66 -21.19 -6.33
N ALA A 19 0.72 -20.08 -5.57
CA ALA A 19 1.82 -19.82 -4.64
C ALA A 19 1.87 -20.88 -3.52
N ARG A 20 0.72 -21.23 -2.93
CA ARG A 20 0.66 -22.29 -1.90
C ARG A 20 1.07 -23.64 -2.46
N LEU A 21 0.59 -24.02 -3.65
CA LEU A 21 1.00 -25.25 -4.32
C LEU A 21 2.53 -25.33 -4.49
N GLN A 22 3.17 -24.22 -4.88
CA GLN A 22 4.62 -24.18 -5.00
C GLN A 22 5.33 -24.39 -3.66
N PHE A 23 4.80 -23.82 -2.58
CA PHE A 23 5.34 -24.02 -1.23
C PHE A 23 5.18 -25.47 -0.76
N ASP A 24 4.04 -26.09 -1.04
CA ASP A 24 3.78 -27.49 -0.70
C ASP A 24 4.73 -28.43 -1.46
N VAL A 25 4.96 -28.19 -2.75
CA VAL A 25 5.93 -28.96 -3.58
C VAL A 25 7.35 -28.86 -3.02
N MET A 26 7.73 -27.68 -2.50
CA MET A 26 9.05 -27.45 -1.91
C MET A 26 9.16 -27.94 -0.46
N GLY A 27 8.05 -28.31 0.18
CA GLY A 27 8.01 -28.67 1.60
C GLY A 27 8.35 -27.51 2.54
N VAL A 28 7.91 -26.29 2.21
CA VAL A 28 8.19 -25.09 3.01
C VAL A 28 6.92 -24.44 3.57
N GLU A 29 6.98 -23.96 4.81
CA GLU A 29 5.87 -23.27 5.49
C GLU A 29 5.93 -21.75 5.28
N THR A 30 6.10 -21.33 4.02
CA THR A 30 6.23 -19.90 3.69
C THR A 30 4.91 -19.15 3.97
N VAL A 31 5.00 -18.02 4.68
CA VAL A 31 3.87 -17.13 4.96
C VAL A 31 3.44 -16.42 3.67
N LEU A 32 2.18 -16.57 3.32
CA LEU A 32 1.58 -16.00 2.12
C LEU A 32 0.72 -14.78 2.47
N VAL A 33 1.11 -13.62 1.96
CA VAL A 33 0.41 -12.35 2.16
C VAL A 33 -0.42 -12.00 0.93
N ALA A 34 -1.74 -11.88 1.08
CA ALA A 34 -2.61 -11.36 0.02
C ALA A 34 -2.80 -9.85 0.18
N ARG A 35 -2.37 -9.10 -0.83
CA ARG A 35 -2.56 -7.64 -0.91
C ARG A 35 -3.75 -7.30 -1.79
N THR A 36 -4.60 -6.38 -1.33
CA THR A 36 -5.66 -5.77 -2.15
C THR A 36 -5.43 -4.27 -2.30
N ASP A 37 -5.55 -3.78 -3.53
CA ASP A 37 -5.43 -2.37 -3.90
C ASP A 37 -6.80 -1.68 -4.11
N ALA A 38 -7.88 -2.36 -3.73
CA ALA A 38 -9.24 -1.99 -4.08
C ALA A 38 -9.75 -0.68 -3.47
N VAL A 39 -9.09 -0.12 -2.45
CA VAL A 39 -9.49 1.16 -1.85
C VAL A 39 -9.38 2.31 -2.85
N ALA A 40 -8.27 2.38 -3.56
CA ALA A 40 -7.94 3.47 -4.48
C ALA A 40 -7.95 3.02 -5.96
N ALA A 41 -8.58 1.88 -6.25
CA ALA A 41 -8.68 1.37 -7.61
C ALA A 41 -9.82 2.03 -8.37
N ASN A 42 -9.55 2.37 -9.63
CA ASN A 42 -10.52 3.03 -10.51
C ASN A 42 -10.91 2.15 -11.71
N LEU A 43 -10.21 1.04 -11.91
CA LEU A 43 -10.36 0.17 -13.06
C LEU A 43 -10.29 -1.31 -12.64
N ILE A 44 -10.95 -2.17 -13.40
CA ILE A 44 -10.84 -3.63 -13.30
C ILE A 44 -10.77 -4.25 -14.70
N GLN A 45 -9.95 -5.29 -14.85
CA GLN A 45 -9.68 -5.93 -16.14
C GLN A 45 -10.90 -6.65 -16.72
N SER A 46 -11.71 -7.28 -15.87
CA SER A 46 -12.84 -8.10 -16.29
C SER A 46 -13.98 -7.98 -15.28
N ASN A 47 -15.20 -8.07 -15.79
CA ASN A 47 -16.44 -8.17 -15.03
C ASN A 47 -16.91 -9.62 -14.86
N ILE A 48 -16.06 -10.63 -15.08
CA ILE A 48 -16.47 -12.04 -15.08
C ILE A 48 -16.86 -12.57 -13.68
N ASP A 49 -16.39 -11.93 -12.61
CA ASP A 49 -16.58 -12.39 -11.25
C ASP A 49 -17.71 -11.61 -10.56
N THR A 50 -18.75 -12.31 -10.14
CA THR A 50 -19.95 -11.71 -9.54
C THR A 50 -19.66 -10.90 -8.29
N ARG A 51 -18.60 -11.24 -7.55
CA ARG A 51 -18.17 -10.50 -6.35
C ARG A 51 -17.70 -9.08 -6.67
N ASP A 52 -17.27 -8.83 -7.90
CA ASP A 52 -16.83 -7.52 -8.37
C ASP A 52 -17.97 -6.67 -8.93
N HIS A 53 -19.08 -7.27 -9.38
CA HIS A 53 -20.17 -6.59 -10.08
C HIS A 53 -20.71 -5.36 -9.35
N GLN A 54 -20.89 -5.49 -8.03
CA GLN A 54 -21.38 -4.45 -7.14
C GLN A 54 -20.52 -3.18 -7.08
N PHE A 55 -19.27 -3.26 -7.54
CA PHE A 55 -18.32 -2.14 -7.57
C PHE A 55 -18.06 -1.62 -8.98
N ILE A 56 -18.55 -2.31 -10.02
CA ILE A 56 -18.35 -1.87 -11.41
C ILE A 56 -19.34 -0.74 -11.72
N LEU A 57 -18.82 0.30 -12.38
CA LEU A 57 -19.59 1.48 -12.76
C LEU A 57 -20.12 1.32 -14.19
N GLY A 58 -21.41 1.61 -14.36
CA GLY A 58 -22.07 1.66 -15.65
C GLY A 58 -22.66 3.03 -15.94
N VAL A 59 -22.89 3.29 -17.23
CA VAL A 59 -23.53 4.51 -17.74
C VAL A 59 -25.01 4.47 -17.43
N THR A 60 -25.55 5.53 -16.83
CA THR A 60 -27.00 5.68 -16.62
C THR A 60 -27.67 6.70 -17.53
N ASN A 61 -26.91 7.46 -18.33
CA ASN A 61 -27.46 8.43 -19.27
C ASN A 61 -27.92 7.74 -20.58
N PRO A 62 -29.24 7.64 -20.86
CA PRO A 62 -29.75 6.93 -22.05
C PRO A 62 -29.35 7.57 -23.38
N SER A 63 -28.97 8.85 -23.40
CA SER A 63 -28.53 9.55 -24.63
C SER A 63 -27.19 9.03 -25.19
N LEU A 64 -26.45 8.28 -24.37
CA LEU A 64 -25.21 7.59 -24.73
C LEU A 64 -25.43 6.13 -25.15
N LYS A 65 -26.67 5.64 -25.21
CA LYS A 65 -26.97 4.30 -25.70
C LYS A 65 -26.37 4.11 -27.10
N GLY A 66 -25.52 3.09 -27.26
CA GLY A 66 -24.81 2.80 -28.51
C GLY A 66 -23.59 3.71 -28.81
N LYS A 67 -23.24 4.63 -27.90
CA LYS A 67 -22.10 5.56 -28.05
C LYS A 67 -21.02 5.27 -27.01
N SER A 68 -20.32 4.14 -27.17
CA SER A 68 -19.25 3.76 -26.23
C SER A 68 -18.09 4.74 -26.27
N LEU A 69 -17.43 4.91 -25.13
CA LEU A 69 -16.22 5.73 -24.99
C LEU A 69 -15.15 5.27 -25.97
N ALA A 70 -14.93 3.96 -26.09
CA ALA A 70 -13.95 3.40 -27.02
C ALA A 70 -14.20 3.83 -28.48
N THR A 71 -15.45 3.81 -28.95
CA THR A 71 -15.81 4.26 -30.30
C THR A 71 -15.59 5.76 -30.47
N VAL A 72 -15.98 6.56 -29.48
CA VAL A 72 -15.77 8.02 -29.50
C VAL A 72 -14.28 8.37 -29.55
N MET A 73 -13.45 7.67 -28.76
CA MET A 73 -12.00 7.85 -28.77
C MET A 73 -11.36 7.41 -30.09
N ALA A 74 -11.81 6.29 -30.68
CA ALA A 74 -11.34 5.82 -31.97
C ALA A 74 -11.67 6.81 -33.10
N GLN A 75 -12.88 7.38 -33.09
CA GLN A 75 -13.29 8.42 -34.05
C GLN A 75 -12.48 9.72 -33.85
N GLY A 76 -12.26 10.13 -32.61
CA GLY A 76 -11.41 11.28 -32.29
C GLY A 76 -9.99 11.11 -32.84
N PHE A 77 -9.39 9.94 -32.61
CA PHE A 77 -8.07 9.61 -33.16
C PHE A 77 -8.05 9.59 -34.69
N ALA A 78 -9.05 8.97 -35.33
CA ALA A 78 -9.17 8.94 -36.79
C ALA A 78 -9.35 10.34 -37.40
N SER A 79 -9.93 11.29 -36.66
CA SER A 79 -10.04 12.70 -37.05
C SER A 79 -8.76 13.53 -36.80
N GLY A 80 -7.67 12.90 -36.34
CA GLY A 80 -6.39 13.55 -36.11
C GLY A 80 -6.20 14.16 -34.72
N LYS A 81 -7.16 14.00 -33.79
CA LYS A 81 -7.00 14.49 -32.40
C LYS A 81 -5.92 13.70 -31.66
N SER A 82 -5.15 14.38 -30.82
CA SER A 82 -4.09 13.75 -30.03
C SER A 82 -3.88 14.41 -28.66
N GLY A 83 -3.16 13.71 -27.76
CA GLY A 83 -2.77 14.24 -26.46
C GLY A 83 -3.94 14.83 -25.66
N ALA A 84 -3.85 16.11 -25.32
CA ALA A 84 -4.83 16.84 -24.53
C ALA A 84 -6.24 16.87 -25.16
N GLU A 85 -6.34 16.86 -26.50
CA GLU A 85 -7.64 16.88 -27.18
C GLU A 85 -8.41 15.57 -26.99
N LEU A 86 -7.69 14.43 -26.97
CA LEU A 86 -8.29 13.14 -26.67
C LEU A 86 -8.66 13.03 -25.20
N GLN A 87 -7.82 13.55 -24.30
CA GLN A 87 -8.14 13.59 -22.88
C GLN A 87 -9.41 14.40 -22.61
N ALA A 88 -9.52 15.59 -23.19
CA ALA A 88 -10.72 16.43 -23.05
C ALA A 88 -11.99 15.75 -23.60
N LEU A 89 -11.86 14.96 -24.69
CA LEU A 89 -12.96 14.18 -25.24
C LEU A 89 -13.41 13.08 -24.28
N GLU A 90 -12.47 12.37 -23.65
CA GLU A 90 -12.76 11.37 -22.62
C GLU A 90 -13.43 12.02 -21.40
N ASP A 91 -12.88 13.11 -20.90
CA ASP A 91 -13.40 13.82 -19.73
C ASP A 91 -14.83 14.32 -19.98
N GLN A 92 -15.11 14.89 -21.15
CA GLN A 92 -16.44 15.33 -21.56
C GLN A 92 -17.42 14.16 -21.68
N TRP A 93 -16.98 13.03 -22.23
CA TRP A 93 -17.82 11.84 -22.33
C TRP A 93 -18.15 11.30 -20.93
N LEU A 94 -17.15 11.23 -20.04
CA LEU A 94 -17.31 10.76 -18.67
C LEU A 94 -18.21 11.67 -17.83
N SER A 95 -18.11 12.99 -17.99
CA SER A 95 -19.00 13.94 -17.30
C SER A 95 -20.47 13.75 -17.69
N ASN A 96 -20.71 13.36 -18.95
CA ASN A 96 -22.05 13.10 -19.48
C ASN A 96 -22.56 11.69 -19.12
N ALA A 97 -21.67 10.74 -18.80
CA ALA A 97 -22.02 9.33 -18.62
C ALA A 97 -22.85 9.05 -17.37
N GLN A 98 -22.76 9.92 -16.35
CA GLN A 98 -23.43 9.74 -15.06
C GLN A 98 -23.12 8.35 -14.46
N LEU A 99 -21.83 8.02 -14.36
CA LEU A 99 -21.39 6.70 -13.91
C LEU A 99 -21.90 6.37 -12.50
N LYS A 100 -22.56 5.23 -12.36
CA LYS A 100 -23.09 4.70 -11.09
C LYS A 100 -22.89 3.20 -11.02
N THR A 101 -22.79 2.67 -9.80
CA THR A 101 -22.99 1.22 -9.60
C THR A 101 -24.43 0.85 -9.95
N PHE A 102 -24.68 -0.43 -10.27
CA PHE A 102 -26.04 -0.88 -10.55
C PHE A 102 -26.99 -0.64 -9.36
N SER A 103 -26.51 -0.85 -8.13
CA SER A 103 -27.31 -0.64 -6.91
C SER A 103 -27.70 0.83 -6.70
N GLU A 104 -26.81 1.78 -6.99
CA GLU A 104 -27.14 3.21 -6.98
C GLU A 104 -28.19 3.55 -8.03
N ALA A 105 -28.06 3.01 -9.26
CA ALA A 105 -29.03 3.24 -10.32
C ALA A 105 -30.43 2.69 -9.99
N VAL A 106 -30.51 1.49 -9.39
CA VAL A 106 -31.77 0.91 -8.92
C VAL A 106 -32.37 1.74 -7.78
N THR A 107 -31.54 2.15 -6.80
CA THR A 107 -31.97 2.98 -5.67
C THR A 107 -32.58 4.30 -6.15
N ASP A 108 -31.93 4.97 -7.10
CA ASP A 108 -32.43 6.21 -7.68
C ASP A 108 -33.73 6.00 -8.47
N ALA A 109 -33.81 4.89 -9.21
CA ALA A 109 -35.02 4.53 -9.94
C ALA A 109 -36.20 4.29 -8.99
N ILE A 110 -36.01 3.56 -7.88
CA ILE A 110 -37.04 3.36 -6.84
C ILE A 110 -37.51 4.70 -6.27
N LYS A 111 -36.58 5.60 -5.93
CA LYS A 111 -36.90 6.93 -5.37
C LYS A 111 -37.72 7.79 -6.35
N SER A 112 -37.47 7.65 -7.65
CA SER A 112 -38.16 8.37 -8.72
C SER A 112 -39.55 7.80 -9.10
N GLN A 113 -39.93 6.63 -8.59
CA GLN A 113 -41.24 6.04 -8.88
C GLN A 113 -42.38 6.92 -8.36
N ASN A 114 -43.46 7.02 -9.13
CA ASN A 114 -44.68 7.70 -8.73
C ASN A 114 -45.55 6.82 -7.82
N VAL A 115 -45.03 6.47 -6.65
CA VAL A 115 -45.70 5.71 -5.59
C VAL A 115 -45.56 6.45 -4.26
N ASN A 116 -46.37 6.09 -3.26
CA ASN A 116 -46.29 6.72 -1.94
C ASN A 116 -44.94 6.42 -1.25
N GLU A 117 -44.56 7.26 -0.29
CA GLU A 117 -43.24 7.19 0.38
C GLU A 117 -43.04 5.91 1.20
N ASP A 118 -44.12 5.34 1.75
CA ASP A 118 -44.05 4.08 2.50
C ASP A 118 -43.71 2.90 1.58
N GLU A 119 -44.28 2.87 0.39
CA GLU A 119 -44.00 1.86 -0.64
C GLU A 119 -42.58 2.03 -1.18
N LYS A 120 -42.10 3.26 -1.39
CA LYS A 120 -40.68 3.49 -1.74
C LYS A 120 -39.76 2.95 -0.66
N ARG A 121 -40.05 3.23 0.61
CA ARG A 121 -39.25 2.75 1.74
C ARG A 121 -39.25 1.22 1.82
N ARG A 122 -40.41 0.59 1.62
CA ARG A 122 -40.54 -0.87 1.58
C ARG A 122 -39.66 -1.48 0.48
N LYS A 123 -39.75 -0.94 -0.75
CA LYS A 123 -38.94 -1.40 -1.90
C LYS A 123 -37.44 -1.16 -1.70
N LEU A 124 -37.05 -0.02 -1.13
CA LEU A 124 -35.64 0.26 -0.81
C LEU A 124 -35.09 -0.73 0.23
N ASN A 125 -35.86 -1.01 1.29
CA ASN A 125 -35.45 -1.98 2.29
C ASN A 125 -35.32 -3.39 1.69
N GLU A 126 -36.27 -3.77 0.82
CA GLU A 126 -36.22 -5.05 0.09
C GLU A 126 -34.99 -5.12 -0.83
N TRP A 127 -34.72 -4.06 -1.62
CA TRP A 127 -33.52 -3.98 -2.45
C TRP A 127 -32.22 -4.08 -1.64
N MET A 128 -32.09 -3.30 -0.56
CA MET A 128 -30.90 -3.29 0.30
C MET A 128 -30.68 -4.63 0.99
N HIS A 129 -31.76 -5.37 1.30
CA HIS A 129 -31.65 -6.72 1.84
C HIS A 129 -30.98 -7.66 0.84
N PHE A 130 -31.32 -7.61 -0.45
CA PHE A 130 -30.73 -8.49 -1.46
C PHE A 130 -29.36 -8.02 -1.97
N SER A 131 -29.17 -6.71 -2.09
CA SER A 131 -27.96 -6.10 -2.66
C SER A 131 -26.86 -5.79 -1.64
N SER A 132 -26.93 -6.37 -0.43
CA SER A 132 -25.88 -6.19 0.57
C SER A 132 -24.54 -6.73 0.07
N TYR A 133 -23.44 -6.07 0.44
CA TYR A 133 -22.14 -6.36 -0.16
C TYR A 133 -21.64 -7.79 0.07
N GLU A 134 -22.07 -8.39 1.18
CA GLU A 134 -21.74 -9.76 1.56
C GLU A 134 -22.38 -10.81 0.64
N LYS A 135 -23.54 -10.50 0.06
CA LYS A 135 -24.29 -11.42 -0.82
C LYS A 135 -23.71 -11.51 -2.22
N CYS A 136 -22.88 -10.55 -2.63
CA CYS A 136 -22.18 -10.57 -3.93
C CYS A 136 -23.13 -10.83 -5.11
N LEU A 137 -24.28 -10.14 -5.10
CA LEU A 137 -25.35 -10.31 -6.08
C LEU A 137 -24.84 -10.09 -7.51
N SER A 138 -25.13 -11.03 -8.40
CA SER A 138 -24.80 -10.87 -9.82
C SER A 138 -25.62 -9.75 -10.48
N ILE A 139 -25.23 -9.31 -11.68
CA ILE A 139 -26.00 -8.26 -12.38
C ILE A 139 -27.31 -8.84 -12.91
N GLU A 140 -27.29 -10.10 -13.33
CA GLU A 140 -28.43 -10.85 -13.83
C GLU A 140 -29.52 -10.96 -12.75
N GLU A 141 -29.16 -11.46 -11.56
CA GLU A 141 -30.08 -11.53 -10.41
C GLU A 141 -30.53 -10.14 -9.97
N GLY A 142 -29.61 -9.16 -9.99
CA GLY A 142 -29.93 -7.76 -9.69
C GLY A 142 -31.01 -7.19 -10.61
N ARG A 143 -30.94 -7.49 -11.91
CA ARG A 143 -31.95 -7.07 -12.89
C ARG A 143 -33.30 -7.71 -12.60
N GLU A 144 -33.34 -9.01 -12.36
CA GLU A 144 -34.58 -9.73 -12.01
C GLU A 144 -35.26 -9.15 -10.76
N ILE A 145 -34.48 -8.89 -9.70
CA ILE A 145 -34.99 -8.30 -8.46
C ILE A 145 -35.49 -6.87 -8.70
N SER A 146 -34.73 -6.07 -9.46
CA SER A 146 -35.14 -4.70 -9.78
C SER A 146 -36.48 -4.65 -10.54
N GLU A 147 -36.69 -5.58 -11.49
CA GLU A 147 -37.94 -5.70 -12.23
C GLU A 147 -39.12 -6.09 -11.34
N ARG A 148 -38.90 -7.03 -10.41
CA ARG A 148 -39.89 -7.41 -9.39
C ARG A 148 -40.30 -6.24 -8.49
N LEU A 149 -39.36 -5.33 -8.19
CA LEU A 149 -39.62 -4.09 -7.45
C LEU A 149 -40.27 -2.99 -8.31
N GLY A 150 -40.57 -3.28 -9.58
CA GLY A 150 -41.22 -2.36 -10.51
C GLY A 150 -40.26 -1.38 -11.18
N VAL A 151 -38.94 -1.57 -11.04
CA VAL A 151 -37.92 -0.82 -11.81
C VAL A 151 -37.72 -1.54 -13.14
N ARG A 152 -38.57 -1.23 -14.11
CA ARG A 152 -38.51 -1.84 -15.45
C ARG A 152 -37.68 -0.97 -16.40
N ASN A 153 -36.97 -1.62 -17.33
CA ASN A 153 -36.20 -0.95 -18.39
C ASN A 153 -35.13 0.04 -17.86
N LEU A 154 -34.52 -0.24 -16.70
CA LEU A 154 -33.43 0.58 -16.17
C LEU A 154 -32.25 0.57 -17.14
N PHE A 155 -31.94 1.73 -17.72
CA PHE A 155 -30.76 1.88 -18.55
C PHE A 155 -29.51 1.92 -17.67
N TRP A 156 -28.71 0.86 -17.75
CA TRP A 156 -27.42 0.74 -17.10
C TRP A 156 -26.53 -0.19 -17.91
N ASP A 157 -25.35 0.30 -18.31
CA ASP A 157 -24.41 -0.40 -19.17
C ASP A 157 -22.95 -0.13 -18.78
N TRP A 158 -22.25 -1.16 -18.31
CA TRP A 158 -20.85 -1.14 -17.91
C TRP A 158 -19.84 -1.36 -19.04
N ASP A 159 -20.28 -1.64 -20.27
CA ASP A 159 -19.42 -1.86 -21.43
C ASP A 159 -19.18 -0.55 -22.19
N LEU A 160 -20.16 0.36 -22.17
CA LEU A 160 -20.04 1.70 -22.76
C LEU A 160 -18.87 2.53 -22.20
N PRO A 161 -18.55 2.55 -20.88
CA PRO A 161 -17.51 3.40 -20.31
C PRO A 161 -16.12 2.75 -20.25
N ARG A 162 -15.92 1.60 -20.91
CA ARG A 162 -14.63 0.91 -20.92
C ARG A 162 -13.52 1.79 -21.50
N THR A 163 -12.32 1.67 -20.94
CA THR A 163 -11.14 2.40 -21.42
C THR A 163 -10.71 1.90 -22.80
N ARG A 164 -9.73 2.57 -23.42
CA ARG A 164 -9.20 2.16 -24.73
C ARG A 164 -8.55 0.77 -24.69
N GLU A 165 -8.02 0.39 -23.55
CA GLU A 165 -7.43 -0.94 -23.27
C GLU A 165 -8.51 -1.99 -22.97
N GLY A 166 -9.77 -1.59 -22.82
CA GLY A 166 -10.89 -2.47 -22.54
C GLY A 166 -11.21 -2.66 -21.05
N PHE A 167 -10.62 -1.87 -20.16
CA PHE A 167 -10.87 -2.00 -18.71
C PHE A 167 -12.21 -1.42 -18.32
N TYR A 168 -12.89 -2.10 -17.39
CA TYR A 168 -14.13 -1.62 -16.77
C TYR A 168 -13.82 -0.56 -15.73
N ARG A 169 -14.74 0.40 -15.56
CA ARG A 169 -14.67 1.41 -14.49
C ARG A 169 -15.04 0.77 -13.16
N PHE A 170 -14.24 0.99 -12.13
CA PHE A 170 -14.40 0.38 -10.81
C PHE A 170 -14.50 1.47 -9.74
N LYS A 171 -15.41 1.28 -8.78
CA LYS A 171 -15.60 2.17 -7.62
C LYS A 171 -14.83 1.63 -6.42
N GLY A 172 -13.58 2.05 -6.30
CA GLY A 172 -12.74 1.69 -5.15
C GLY A 172 -13.33 2.14 -3.82
N SER A 173 -13.15 1.31 -2.78
CA SER A 173 -13.62 1.59 -1.42
C SER A 173 -13.01 0.60 -0.40
N VAL A 174 -13.10 0.94 0.89
CA VAL A 174 -12.79 -0.02 1.98
C VAL A 174 -13.72 -1.23 1.90
N THR A 175 -14.99 -1.05 1.56
CA THR A 175 -15.94 -2.16 1.36
C THR A 175 -15.49 -3.11 0.24
N ALA A 176 -15.02 -2.57 -0.89
CA ALA A 176 -14.45 -3.38 -1.96
C ALA A 176 -13.21 -4.16 -1.50
N ALA A 177 -12.37 -3.54 -0.67
CA ALA A 177 -11.24 -4.22 -0.06
C ALA A 177 -11.68 -5.32 0.92
N ILE A 178 -12.71 -5.11 1.74
CA ILE A 178 -13.25 -6.13 2.66
C ILE A 178 -13.79 -7.33 1.88
N VAL A 179 -14.64 -7.12 0.86
CA VAL A 179 -15.20 -8.21 0.05
C VAL A 179 -14.08 -9.05 -0.57
N ARG A 180 -13.07 -8.39 -1.14
CA ARG A 180 -11.89 -9.06 -1.72
C ARG A 180 -11.05 -9.77 -0.67
N GLY A 181 -10.74 -9.10 0.45
CA GLY A 181 -9.99 -9.68 1.56
C GLY A 181 -10.65 -10.93 2.12
N CYS A 182 -11.97 -10.90 2.33
CA CYS A 182 -12.77 -12.06 2.75
C CYS A 182 -12.78 -13.20 1.73
N ALA A 183 -12.66 -12.90 0.43
CA ALA A 183 -12.51 -13.92 -0.60
C ALA A 183 -11.09 -14.50 -0.65
N PHE A 184 -10.08 -13.72 -0.29
CA PHE A 184 -8.67 -14.15 -0.26
C PHE A 184 -8.29 -14.89 1.02
N ALA A 185 -8.96 -14.59 2.13
CA ALA A 185 -8.72 -15.14 3.46
C ALA A 185 -8.52 -16.67 3.51
N PRO A 186 -9.31 -17.52 2.84
CA PRO A 186 -9.10 -18.97 2.86
C PRO A 186 -7.80 -19.44 2.17
N HIS A 187 -7.11 -18.54 1.47
CA HIS A 187 -5.98 -18.85 0.60
C HIS A 187 -4.71 -18.08 0.99
N ALA A 188 -4.73 -17.33 2.09
CA ALA A 188 -3.61 -16.52 2.55
C ALA A 188 -3.52 -16.53 4.07
N ASP A 189 -2.31 -16.35 4.59
CA ASP A 189 -2.06 -16.34 6.03
C ASP A 189 -2.27 -14.93 6.63
N LEU A 190 -2.13 -13.90 5.79
CA LEU A 190 -2.27 -12.49 6.18
C LEU A 190 -2.85 -11.66 5.03
N ILE A 191 -3.75 -10.73 5.36
CA ILE A 191 -4.36 -9.80 4.39
C ILE A 191 -3.83 -8.38 4.59
N TRP A 192 -3.43 -7.73 3.51
CA TRP A 192 -2.98 -6.34 3.52
C TRP A 192 -3.86 -5.50 2.56
N MET A 193 -4.56 -4.51 3.12
CA MET A 193 -5.25 -3.48 2.35
C MET A 193 -4.32 -2.28 2.12
N GLU A 194 -4.03 -1.96 0.86
CA GLU A 194 -3.29 -0.74 0.54
C GLU A 194 -4.19 0.49 0.68
N THR A 195 -3.75 1.49 1.44
CA THR A 195 -4.47 2.75 1.67
C THR A 195 -3.84 3.92 0.91
N GLY A 196 -4.64 4.98 0.69
CA GLY A 196 -4.17 6.24 0.12
C GLY A 196 -3.60 7.23 1.15
N SER A 197 -3.90 7.02 2.42
CA SER A 197 -3.51 7.88 3.55
C SER A 197 -3.41 7.07 4.85
N PRO A 198 -2.75 7.60 5.89
CA PRO A 198 -2.69 6.98 7.21
C PRO A 198 -3.98 7.27 7.99
N ASN A 199 -5.06 6.57 7.65
CA ASN A 199 -6.39 6.81 8.22
C ASN A 199 -6.85 5.68 9.15
N VAL A 200 -6.88 5.95 10.46
CA VAL A 200 -7.29 4.96 11.47
C VAL A 200 -8.75 4.52 11.29
N VAL A 201 -9.64 5.37 10.79
CA VAL A 201 -11.05 5.02 10.55
C VAL A 201 -11.17 3.95 9.47
N GLU A 202 -10.42 4.09 8.37
CA GLU A 202 -10.35 3.06 7.32
C GLU A 202 -9.73 1.76 7.86
N CYS A 203 -8.70 1.86 8.71
CA CYS A 203 -8.09 0.70 9.35
C CYS A 203 -9.09 -0.07 10.22
N THR A 204 -9.89 0.64 11.02
CA THR A 204 -10.93 0.07 11.88
C THR A 204 -12.02 -0.60 11.04
N GLN A 205 -12.55 0.11 10.04
CA GLN A 205 -13.59 -0.43 9.15
C GLN A 205 -13.13 -1.72 8.46
N PHE A 206 -11.90 -1.73 7.92
CA PHE A 206 -11.36 -2.91 7.27
C PHE A 206 -11.18 -4.08 8.26
N SER A 207 -10.62 -3.81 9.44
CA SER A 207 -10.41 -4.83 10.47
C SER A 207 -11.72 -5.45 10.94
N GLU A 208 -12.71 -4.63 11.29
CA GLU A 208 -14.03 -5.10 11.74
C GLU A 208 -14.75 -5.90 10.64
N GLY A 209 -14.70 -5.42 9.40
CA GLY A 209 -15.28 -6.10 8.24
C GLY A 209 -14.62 -7.44 7.93
N MET A 210 -13.31 -7.57 8.13
CA MET A 210 -12.61 -8.84 8.00
C MET A 210 -12.95 -9.79 9.16
N ARG A 211 -12.96 -9.27 10.40
CA ARG A 211 -13.19 -10.05 11.62
C ARG A 211 -14.61 -10.59 11.75
N SER A 212 -15.61 -9.93 11.13
CA SER A 212 -16.99 -10.42 11.11
C SER A 212 -17.12 -11.80 10.47
N LYS A 213 -16.23 -12.12 9.51
CA LYS A 213 -16.21 -13.40 8.79
C LYS A 213 -15.01 -14.28 9.14
N TYR A 214 -13.85 -13.68 9.37
CA TYR A 214 -12.58 -14.35 9.70
C TYR A 214 -11.93 -13.70 10.92
N PRO A 215 -12.42 -14.00 12.14
CA PRO A 215 -11.98 -13.31 13.36
C PRO A 215 -10.50 -13.51 13.70
N GLN A 216 -9.88 -14.56 13.19
CA GLN A 216 -8.46 -14.89 13.41
C GLN A 216 -7.53 -14.42 12.28
N MET A 217 -8.06 -13.76 11.25
CA MET A 217 -7.25 -13.32 10.12
C MET A 217 -6.22 -12.28 10.54
N LEU A 218 -4.95 -12.54 10.21
CA LEU A 218 -3.87 -11.61 10.47
C LEU A 218 -3.89 -10.48 9.43
N LEU A 219 -3.62 -9.25 9.86
CA LEU A 219 -3.61 -8.10 8.96
C LEU A 219 -2.21 -7.48 8.86
N GLY A 220 -1.89 -6.98 7.67
CA GLY A 220 -0.68 -6.22 7.37
C GLY A 220 -0.98 -4.75 7.08
N TYR A 221 -0.09 -3.86 7.48
CA TYR A 221 -0.22 -2.43 7.19
C TYR A 221 1.07 -1.82 6.64
N ASN A 222 0.93 -1.12 5.52
CA ASN A 222 2.00 -0.32 4.93
C ASN A 222 1.96 1.10 5.49
N LEU A 223 2.95 1.44 6.31
CA LEU A 223 3.23 2.78 6.81
C LEU A 223 3.91 3.58 5.69
N SER A 224 3.14 3.90 4.66
CA SER A 224 3.69 4.35 3.37
C SER A 224 4.43 5.68 3.50
N PRO A 225 5.67 5.77 3.01
CA PRO A 225 6.41 7.04 2.92
C PRO A 225 5.92 7.91 1.76
N SER A 226 5.01 7.40 0.91
CA SER A 226 4.30 8.25 -0.07
C SER A 226 3.22 9.11 0.59
N PHE A 227 2.86 8.83 1.85
CA PHE A 227 2.00 9.72 2.61
C PHE A 227 2.80 10.93 3.05
N ASN A 228 2.20 12.12 2.93
CA ASN A 228 2.69 13.27 3.65
C ASN A 228 2.17 13.20 5.09
N TRP A 229 2.96 12.59 5.98
CA TRP A 229 2.59 12.39 7.39
C TRP A 229 2.35 13.73 8.11
N ASP A 230 3.18 14.75 7.87
CA ASP A 230 2.97 16.09 8.44
C ASP A 230 1.68 16.76 7.97
N ALA A 231 1.24 16.47 6.75
CA ALA A 231 -0.03 16.99 6.22
C ALA A 231 -1.24 16.10 6.50
N SER A 232 -1.09 15.02 7.29
CA SER A 232 -2.20 14.11 7.57
C SER A 232 -3.20 14.68 8.57
N GLY A 233 -2.86 15.78 9.25
CA GLY A 233 -3.64 16.36 10.35
C GLY A 233 -3.48 15.63 11.69
N MET A 234 -2.56 14.67 11.79
CA MET A 234 -2.21 14.03 13.06
C MET A 234 -1.25 14.91 13.85
N SER A 235 -1.42 14.95 15.16
CA SER A 235 -0.40 15.43 16.10
C SER A 235 0.76 14.44 16.24
N ASP A 236 1.91 14.90 16.74
CA ASP A 236 3.07 14.03 17.02
C ASP A 236 2.71 12.86 17.94
N ILE A 237 1.80 13.06 18.90
CA ILE A 237 1.31 12.02 19.80
C ILE A 237 0.53 10.98 19.00
N GLU A 238 -0.36 11.40 18.11
CA GLU A 238 -1.13 10.49 17.26
C GLU A 238 -0.25 9.73 16.27
N MET A 239 0.77 10.37 15.70
CA MET A 239 1.74 9.69 14.83
C MET A 239 2.55 8.64 15.59
N ARG A 240 3.03 8.98 16.80
CA ARG A 240 3.75 8.06 17.69
C ARG A 240 2.86 6.87 18.06
N ASP A 241 1.59 7.12 18.35
CA ASP A 241 0.66 6.12 18.85
C ASP A 241 -0.09 5.38 17.72
N PHE A 242 0.16 5.72 16.44
CA PHE A 242 -0.51 5.13 15.29
C PHE A 242 -0.30 3.61 15.20
N ILE A 243 0.96 3.16 15.24
CA ILE A 243 1.36 1.75 15.17
C ILE A 243 0.71 0.91 16.28
N PRO A 244 0.86 1.25 17.58
CA PRO A 244 0.24 0.46 18.65
C PRO A 244 -1.29 0.51 18.59
N LYS A 245 -1.90 1.62 18.14
CA LYS A 245 -3.35 1.74 18.00
C LYS A 245 -3.90 0.77 16.96
N ILE A 246 -3.30 0.70 15.76
CA ILE A 246 -3.77 -0.24 14.74
C ILE A 246 -3.35 -1.69 15.06
N ALA A 247 -2.27 -1.92 15.81
CA ALA A 247 -1.94 -3.28 16.26
C ALA A 247 -3.08 -3.94 17.07
N GLN A 248 -3.81 -3.15 17.88
CA GLN A 248 -4.98 -3.63 18.62
C GLN A 248 -6.14 -4.07 17.70
N LEU A 249 -6.19 -3.53 16.48
CA LEU A 249 -7.13 -3.93 15.42
C LEU A 249 -6.67 -5.20 14.67
N GLY A 250 -5.55 -5.81 15.04
CA GLY A 250 -5.05 -7.05 14.41
C GLY A 250 -4.06 -6.83 13.26
N TYR A 251 -3.58 -5.60 13.06
CA TYR A 251 -2.45 -5.32 12.17
C TYR A 251 -1.13 -5.74 12.83
N VAL A 252 -0.83 -7.04 12.73
CA VAL A 252 0.29 -7.70 13.41
C VAL A 252 1.64 -7.48 12.73
N TRP A 253 1.64 -7.16 11.43
CA TRP A 253 2.85 -6.85 10.68
C TRP A 253 2.72 -5.48 10.02
N GLN A 254 3.62 -4.57 10.38
CA GLN A 254 3.61 -3.19 9.90
C GLN A 254 5.00 -2.82 9.38
N PHE A 255 5.07 -2.12 8.26
CA PHE A 255 6.33 -1.85 7.59
C PHE A 255 6.32 -0.55 6.81
N ILE A 256 7.50 0.09 6.69
CA ILE A 256 7.73 1.24 5.81
C ILE A 256 8.41 0.73 4.55
N THR A 257 7.69 0.69 3.44
CA THR A 257 8.14 0.03 2.19
C THR A 257 9.50 0.50 1.67
N VAL A 258 9.75 1.82 1.67
CA VAL A 258 10.99 2.41 1.14
C VAL A 258 11.70 3.30 2.18
N GLY A 259 11.56 2.98 3.47
CA GLY A 259 12.23 3.71 4.56
C GLY A 259 13.75 3.73 4.42
N GLY A 260 14.35 2.58 4.04
CA GLY A 260 15.79 2.47 3.78
C GLY A 260 16.27 3.30 2.59
N LEU A 261 15.44 3.47 1.55
CA LEU A 261 15.77 4.32 0.41
C LEU A 261 15.86 5.79 0.84
N HIS A 262 14.86 6.27 1.59
CA HIS A 262 14.83 7.67 2.05
C HIS A 262 15.91 7.97 3.07
N SER A 263 16.18 7.08 4.02
CA SER A 263 17.24 7.28 5.01
C SER A 263 18.63 7.32 4.34
N ASN A 264 18.91 6.42 3.40
CA ASN A 264 20.16 6.39 2.66
C ASN A 264 20.35 7.64 1.78
N ALA A 265 19.29 8.03 1.05
CA ALA A 265 19.32 9.22 0.21
C ALA A 265 19.56 10.50 1.05
N LEU A 266 18.92 10.61 2.21
CA LEU A 266 19.08 11.74 3.13
C LEU A 266 20.52 11.85 3.63
N ILE A 267 21.10 10.76 4.17
CA ILE A 267 22.46 10.81 4.70
C ILE A 267 23.48 11.08 3.59
N THR A 268 23.34 10.44 2.42
CA THR A 268 24.26 10.64 1.30
C THR A 268 24.23 12.08 0.81
N SER A 269 23.04 12.65 0.61
CA SER A 269 22.88 14.02 0.10
C SER A 269 23.42 15.07 1.09
N THR A 270 23.06 14.95 2.37
CA THR A 270 23.47 15.92 3.39
C THR A 270 24.95 15.80 3.73
N PHE A 271 25.48 14.58 3.81
CA PHE A 271 26.91 14.34 4.04
C PHE A 271 27.77 14.81 2.87
N ALA A 272 27.42 14.45 1.63
CA ALA A 272 28.21 14.84 0.46
C ALA A 272 28.32 16.37 0.31
N ARG A 273 27.22 17.10 0.55
CA ARG A 273 27.22 18.57 0.54
C ARG A 273 28.11 19.16 1.62
N ASP A 274 28.09 18.60 2.81
CA ASP A 274 28.89 19.09 3.93
C ASP A 274 30.39 18.74 3.76
N PHE A 275 30.67 17.54 3.28
CA PHE A 275 32.03 17.06 2.98
C PHE A 275 32.71 17.88 1.88
N ALA A 276 31.97 18.29 0.84
CA ALA A 276 32.51 19.17 -0.20
C ALA A 276 32.99 20.53 0.35
N ASN A 277 32.40 21.01 1.45
CA ASN A 277 32.74 22.30 2.06
C ASN A 277 33.77 22.17 3.20
N ARG A 278 33.61 21.18 4.08
CA ARG A 278 34.40 21.04 5.33
C ARG A 278 35.36 19.85 5.33
N GLY A 279 35.38 19.04 4.26
CA GLY A 279 36.24 17.88 4.13
C GLY A 279 36.11 16.91 5.31
N MET A 280 37.25 16.43 5.81
CA MET A 280 37.30 15.45 6.90
C MET A 280 36.61 15.88 8.19
N LEU A 281 36.42 17.18 8.44
CA LEU A 281 35.68 17.62 9.62
C LEU A 281 34.21 17.16 9.56
N ALA A 282 33.59 17.18 8.38
CA ALA A 282 32.22 16.68 8.19
C ALA A 282 32.12 15.18 8.48
N TYR A 283 33.11 14.38 8.06
CA TYR A 283 33.16 12.95 8.35
C TYR A 283 33.33 12.67 9.85
N VAL A 284 34.31 13.33 10.49
CA VAL A 284 34.58 13.10 11.92
C VAL A 284 33.37 13.51 12.77
N GLU A 285 32.72 14.61 12.45
CA GLU A 285 31.55 15.11 13.21
C GLU A 285 30.28 14.33 12.94
N ARG A 286 29.86 14.20 11.67
CA ARG A 286 28.55 13.64 11.34
C ARG A 286 28.50 12.13 11.31
N ILE A 287 29.64 11.47 11.10
CA ILE A 287 29.71 10.01 10.95
C ILE A 287 30.45 9.41 12.13
N GLN A 288 31.76 9.63 12.25
CA GLN A 288 32.58 8.87 13.19
C GLN A 288 32.26 9.17 14.68
N ARG A 289 31.98 10.43 15.03
CA ARG A 289 31.53 10.78 16.40
C ARG A 289 30.12 10.27 16.66
N GLU A 290 29.20 10.39 15.72
CA GLU A 290 27.83 9.89 15.87
C GLU A 290 27.77 8.37 15.97
N GLU A 291 28.55 7.62 15.17
CA GLU A 291 28.70 6.17 15.32
C GLU A 291 29.20 5.81 16.73
N ARG A 292 30.19 6.53 17.24
CA ARG A 292 30.71 6.33 18.60
C ARG A 292 29.66 6.65 19.68
N ASN A 293 28.99 7.79 19.56
CA ASN A 293 28.00 8.27 20.54
C ASN A 293 26.78 7.34 20.63
N ASN A 294 26.36 6.79 19.49
CA ASN A 294 25.21 5.89 19.40
C ASN A 294 25.61 4.40 19.52
N GLY A 295 26.92 4.09 19.58
CA GLY A 295 27.41 2.72 19.71
C GLY A 295 27.18 1.85 18.48
N VAL A 296 27.32 2.42 17.28
CA VAL A 296 27.18 1.71 16.01
C VAL A 296 28.38 0.78 15.81
N ASP A 297 28.10 -0.49 15.52
CA ASP A 297 29.08 -1.57 15.42
C ASP A 297 30.03 -1.42 14.22
N THR A 298 29.57 -0.79 13.14
CA THR A 298 30.36 -0.51 11.93
C THR A 298 31.54 0.43 12.14
N LEU A 299 31.62 1.15 13.28
CA LEU A 299 32.81 1.93 13.64
C LEU A 299 34.07 1.05 13.66
N ALA A 300 33.93 -0.19 14.16
CA ALA A 300 34.91 -1.26 14.08
C ALA A 300 34.60 -2.17 12.88
N HIS A 301 34.74 -1.62 11.68
CA HIS A 301 34.34 -2.23 10.41
C HIS A 301 35.01 -3.59 10.09
N GLN A 302 36.26 -3.84 10.51
CA GLN A 302 36.91 -5.14 10.33
C GLN A 302 36.30 -6.20 11.24
N LYS A 303 36.09 -5.85 12.52
CA LYS A 303 35.39 -6.73 13.46
C LYS A 303 33.98 -7.03 12.96
N TRP A 304 33.23 -6.00 12.54
CA TRP A 304 31.87 -6.12 12.02
C TRP A 304 31.80 -7.01 10.77
N ALA A 305 32.74 -6.83 9.83
CA ALA A 305 32.84 -7.64 8.61
C ALA A 305 33.26 -9.11 8.86
N GLY A 306 33.51 -9.49 10.11
CA GLY A 306 33.81 -10.88 10.48
C GLY A 306 35.28 -11.27 10.38
N ALA A 307 36.23 -10.31 10.40
CA ALA A 307 37.66 -10.61 10.34
C ALA A 307 38.10 -11.62 11.42
N ASN A 308 37.59 -11.45 12.65
CA ASN A 308 37.85 -12.39 13.76
C ASN A 308 37.34 -13.81 13.49
N TYR A 309 36.20 -13.96 12.80
CA TYR A 309 35.64 -15.27 12.44
C TYR A 309 36.55 -15.96 11.43
N TYR A 310 36.96 -15.23 10.39
CA TYR A 310 37.85 -15.75 9.37
C TYR A 310 39.24 -16.12 9.93
N ASP A 311 39.81 -15.28 10.81
CA ASP A 311 41.08 -15.57 11.47
C ASP A 311 41.05 -16.83 12.32
N ARG A 312 39.92 -17.08 13.03
CA ARG A 312 39.74 -18.32 13.79
C ARG A 312 39.65 -19.52 12.87
N TYR A 313 38.91 -19.41 11.78
CA TYR A 313 38.81 -20.46 10.77
C TYR A 313 40.21 -20.82 10.21
N LEU A 314 41.00 -19.82 9.81
CA LEU A 314 42.37 -20.00 9.33
C LEU A 314 43.28 -20.65 10.39
N LYS A 315 43.23 -20.18 11.64
CA LYS A 315 44.02 -20.76 12.72
C LYS A 315 43.62 -22.20 13.01
N THR A 316 42.34 -22.55 12.94
CA THR A 316 41.89 -23.94 13.13
C THR A 316 42.47 -24.88 12.07
N ILE A 317 42.45 -24.48 10.79
CA ILE A 317 43.01 -25.32 9.70
C ILE A 317 44.55 -25.33 9.68
N GLN A 318 45.22 -24.28 10.18
CA GLN A 318 46.68 -24.16 10.23
C GLN A 318 47.30 -24.64 11.56
N GLY A 319 46.56 -25.37 12.39
CA GLY A 319 47.10 -25.96 13.63
C GLY A 319 47.37 -24.95 14.75
N GLY A 320 46.65 -23.83 14.76
CA GLY A 320 46.68 -22.81 15.83
C GLY A 320 47.51 -21.56 15.53
N VAL A 321 48.21 -21.51 14.39
CA VAL A 321 49.14 -20.42 14.04
C VAL A 321 48.91 -19.95 12.61
N ALA A 322 48.74 -18.64 12.42
CA ALA A 322 48.61 -17.99 11.11
C ALA A 322 49.36 -16.66 11.13
N SER A 323 50.37 -16.49 10.28
CA SER A 323 51.19 -15.26 10.20
C SER A 323 50.47 -14.09 9.51
N THR A 324 49.36 -14.35 8.83
CA THR A 324 48.55 -13.39 8.06
C THR A 324 47.19 -13.08 8.69
N ALA A 325 47.02 -13.36 9.99
CA ALA A 325 45.77 -13.06 10.70
C ALA A 325 45.49 -11.54 10.69
N ALA A 326 44.29 -11.15 10.26
CA ALA A 326 43.89 -9.75 10.08
C ALA A 326 43.79 -8.98 11.42
N MET A 327 43.45 -9.69 12.50
CA MET A 327 43.24 -9.14 13.84
C MET A 327 44.44 -9.47 14.75
N GLY A 328 45.63 -9.02 14.34
CA GLY A 328 46.89 -9.18 15.06
C GLY A 328 47.34 -7.94 15.85
N LYS A 329 48.56 -7.97 16.38
CA LYS A 329 49.18 -6.83 17.07
C LYS A 329 49.35 -5.65 16.10
N GLY A 330 48.75 -4.51 16.41
CA GLY A 330 48.80 -3.29 15.57
C GLY A 330 47.55 -3.04 14.72
N VAL A 331 46.42 -3.70 15.02
CA VAL A 331 45.15 -3.45 14.33
C VAL A 331 44.69 -2.00 14.56
N THR A 332 44.28 -1.32 13.49
CA THR A 332 43.88 0.10 13.53
C THR A 332 42.63 0.34 14.36
N GLU A 333 41.83 -0.70 14.65
CA GLU A 333 40.62 -0.58 15.46
C GLU A 333 40.90 -0.34 16.95
N ASP A 334 42.10 -0.66 17.44
CA ASP A 334 42.46 -0.42 18.84
C ASP A 334 42.41 1.07 19.19
N GLN A 335 42.62 1.96 18.21
CA GLN A 335 42.53 3.42 18.40
C GLN A 335 41.13 3.89 18.83
N PHE A 336 40.07 3.11 18.56
CA PHE A 336 38.70 3.46 18.97
C PHE A 336 38.39 3.08 20.42
N LYS A 337 39.29 2.36 21.10
CA LYS A 337 39.17 1.95 22.51
C LYS A 337 39.77 2.96 23.48
N GLU A 338 40.43 4.01 22.98
CA GLU A 338 41.05 5.03 23.80
C GLU A 338 40.11 6.23 24.01
N THR A 339 40.20 6.86 25.18
CA THR A 339 39.46 8.10 25.48
C THR A 339 40.36 9.28 25.20
N TRP A 340 39.93 10.22 24.35
CA TRP A 340 40.71 11.43 24.03
C TRP A 340 39.91 12.72 24.21
N THR A 341 40.62 13.80 24.50
CA THR A 341 40.11 15.18 24.57
C THR A 341 40.80 16.04 23.50
N ARG A 342 40.04 16.88 22.79
CA ARG A 342 40.57 17.83 21.81
C ARG A 342 40.11 19.25 22.16
N PRO A 343 41.02 20.23 22.33
CA PRO A 343 40.64 21.64 22.50
C PRO A 343 40.03 22.22 21.20
N GLY A 344 38.97 23.02 21.32
CA GLY A 344 38.45 23.86 20.22
C GLY A 344 37.31 23.28 19.37
N THR A 345 36.59 22.25 19.82
CA THR A 345 35.39 21.75 19.14
C THR A 345 34.15 22.51 19.61
N VAL A 346 33.45 23.18 18.70
CA VAL A 346 32.16 23.84 18.98
C VAL A 346 31.08 22.76 18.92
N GLY A 347 30.51 22.43 20.07
CA GLY A 347 29.28 21.63 20.12
C GLY A 347 28.16 22.35 19.38
N ILE A 348 27.30 21.59 18.70
CA ILE A 348 26.00 22.11 18.23
C ILE A 348 25.08 22.19 19.46
N ASP A 349 25.43 23.05 20.40
CA ASP A 349 24.57 23.61 21.42
C ASP A 349 25.24 24.89 21.90
N ARG A 350 24.48 25.98 21.89
CA ARG A 350 24.97 27.31 22.23
C ARG A 350 25.34 27.36 23.72
N ASP A 351 26.47 28.01 23.96
CA ASP A 351 27.07 28.44 25.23
C ASP A 351 28.00 27.48 26.00
N ASN A 352 29.21 28.00 26.19
CA ASN A 352 30.38 27.54 26.95
C ASN A 352 31.25 26.43 26.36
N GLY A 353 32.56 26.74 26.31
CA GLY A 353 33.62 25.92 25.71
C GLY A 353 33.58 24.47 26.17
N SER A 354 33.23 23.58 25.25
CA SER A 354 32.96 22.18 25.52
C SER A 354 34.14 21.30 25.11
N MET A 355 34.75 20.64 26.10
CA MET A 355 35.61 19.49 25.87
C MET A 355 34.74 18.31 25.44
N VAL A 356 34.99 17.73 24.26
CA VAL A 356 34.41 16.44 23.89
C VAL A 356 35.24 15.35 24.54
N VAL A 357 34.67 14.67 25.55
CA VAL A 357 35.23 13.44 26.11
C VAL A 357 34.63 12.27 25.33
N ALA A 358 35.40 11.73 24.38
CA ALA A 358 34.99 10.54 23.65
C ALA A 358 35.23 9.32 24.55
N LYS A 359 34.21 8.85 25.28
CA LYS A 359 34.33 7.63 26.09
C LYS A 359 34.50 6.41 25.19
N ALA A 360 35.52 5.61 25.47
CA ALA A 360 35.62 4.26 24.93
C ALA A 360 34.51 3.37 25.51
N ARG A 361 33.86 2.57 24.68
CA ARG A 361 33.06 1.42 25.14
C ARG A 361 33.87 0.15 24.91
N MET A 362 34.13 -0.58 26.00
CA MET A 362 34.01 -2.04 25.98
C MET A 362 32.54 -2.40 26.03
#